data_AF-A0A519Z7J9-F1
#
_entry.id   AF-A0A519Z7J9-F1
#
_cell.length_a   1.000
_cell.length_b   1.000
_cell.length_c   1.000
_cell.angle_alpha   90.00
_cell.angle_beta   90.00
_cell.angle_gamma   90.00
#
_symmetry.space_group_name_H-M   'P 1'
#
loop_
_entity.id
_entity.type
_entity.pdbx_description
1 polymer ?
#
loop_
_entity_poly.entity_id
_entity_poly.type
_entity_poly.pdbx_seq_one_letter_code
_entity_poly.pdbx_strand_id
1 'polypeptide(L)'
;VTICNSYLQESTPAKLSSRGIASADATEIGAYRAEVRFLRALSYYHLLDLYGNPPFADETAAIGTSTLPPQITRASLYSFIESELQAVTGDKAGSSDLLKAARTNEYGRADRGAAYALLAKMYLNGVTYAGSGAAPACYTNAATYAKKVVDAGYSLMPNSTTGNRVARNGYGKLFLVDNYQNNPEIIFPVVFDGKTTQTYGGTTFLTHAAVSGTAGNGWDPVPYGIGAGWGGIRTTPSLVAQFPDTTADQRGSFHTAGQTLSVTSLTDFSKGYVPIKFRNITSTGTAGSDATFVDTDFPMFRLADMYLTYAEAVSRGGTGDAGLALQYVNNVRNRAFKGQPGGTAGAVTAGTLSANNYQFFLDERSRELYWEATRRTDLIRFGQFTKNYKNPATNYTVAPWQWKGSSTNINGQDVNDNLQLFPLPSSELSINTGLKQNTGY
;
A
#
# COMPACT_ATOMS: atom_id res chain seq x y z
N VAL A 1 6.43 -13.65 10.91
CA VAL A 1 6.03 -15.08 10.79
C VAL A 1 6.35 -15.88 12.04
N THR A 2 7.62 -16.09 12.42
CA THR A 2 7.99 -16.94 13.57
C THR A 2 7.33 -16.54 14.88
N ILE A 3 7.29 -15.23 15.19
CA ILE A 3 6.59 -14.69 16.38
C ILE A 3 5.09 -15.04 16.33
N CYS A 4 4.46 -14.92 15.16
CA CYS A 4 3.06 -15.30 14.98
C CYS A 4 2.85 -16.79 15.22
N ASN A 5 3.72 -17.64 14.67
CA ASN A 5 3.64 -19.09 14.85
C ASN A 5 3.81 -19.47 16.33
N SER A 6 4.76 -18.85 17.03
CA SER A 6 4.95 -19.05 18.47
C SER A 6 3.71 -18.67 19.26
N TYR A 7 3.14 -17.48 19.02
CA TYR A 7 1.90 -17.08 19.68
C TYR A 7 0.77 -18.09 19.43
N LEU A 8 0.55 -18.51 18.19
CA LEU A 8 -0.51 -19.46 17.84
C LEU A 8 -0.32 -20.84 18.47
N GLN A 9 0.93 -21.30 18.58
CA GLN A 9 1.28 -22.52 19.30
C GLN A 9 1.03 -22.38 20.79
N GLU A 10 1.34 -21.23 21.39
CA GLU A 10 1.29 -21.01 22.85
C GLU A 10 -0.08 -20.58 23.38
N SER A 11 -0.98 -20.15 22.50
CA SER A 11 -2.32 -19.63 22.84
C SER A 11 -3.46 -20.60 22.51
N THR A 12 -3.19 -21.90 22.33
CA THR A 12 -4.27 -22.87 22.12
C THR A 12 -5.11 -23.03 23.40
N PRO A 13 -6.42 -23.33 23.30
CA PRO A 13 -7.26 -23.52 24.49
C PRO A 13 -6.68 -24.53 25.49
N ALA A 14 -6.07 -25.62 24.99
CA ALA A 14 -5.43 -26.63 25.81
C ALA A 14 -4.21 -26.09 26.57
N LYS A 15 -3.34 -25.28 25.93
CA LYS A 15 -2.18 -24.69 26.61
C LYS A 15 -2.55 -23.57 27.58
N LEU A 16 -3.58 -22.79 27.27
CA LEU A 16 -4.10 -21.80 28.23
C LEU A 16 -4.65 -22.50 29.47
N SER A 17 -5.47 -23.53 29.26
CA SER A 17 -6.04 -24.33 30.36
C SER A 17 -4.96 -25.01 31.21
N SER A 18 -3.92 -25.58 30.60
CA SER A 18 -2.83 -26.22 31.35
C SER A 18 -1.99 -25.26 32.18
N ARG A 19 -2.09 -23.95 31.91
CA ARG A 19 -1.43 -22.86 32.65
C ARG A 19 -2.37 -22.17 33.65
N GLY A 20 -3.61 -22.66 33.80
CA GLY A 20 -4.61 -22.04 34.65
C GLY A 20 -5.15 -20.70 34.12
N ILE A 21 -4.93 -20.39 32.83
CA ILE A 21 -5.49 -19.20 32.18
C ILE A 21 -6.90 -19.54 31.69
N ALA A 22 -7.92 -18.86 32.23
CA ALA A 22 -9.33 -19.18 31.98
C ALA A 22 -10.18 -17.90 31.86
N SER A 23 -11.47 -18.07 31.58
CA SER A 23 -12.48 -17.00 31.59
C SER A 23 -12.18 -15.84 30.63
N ALA A 24 -12.17 -14.60 31.12
CA ALA A 24 -11.98 -13.39 30.33
C ALA A 24 -10.61 -13.38 29.62
N ASP A 25 -9.52 -13.70 30.33
CA ASP A 25 -8.16 -13.72 29.77
C ASP A 25 -8.04 -14.72 28.61
N ALA A 26 -8.60 -15.93 28.79
CA ALA A 26 -8.58 -16.94 27.73
C ALA A 26 -9.39 -16.52 26.50
N THR A 27 -10.49 -15.79 26.71
CA THR A 27 -11.33 -15.25 25.63
C THR A 27 -10.60 -14.14 24.87
N GLU A 28 -9.95 -13.23 25.60
CA GLU A 28 -9.20 -12.13 25.01
C GLU A 28 -7.98 -12.63 24.22
N ILE A 29 -7.18 -13.52 24.82
CA ILE A 29 -6.05 -14.19 24.14
C ILE A 29 -6.53 -14.93 22.89
N GLY A 30 -7.70 -15.57 22.98
CA GLY A 30 -8.36 -16.23 21.85
C GLY A 30 -8.67 -15.27 20.70
N ALA A 31 -9.21 -14.08 21.00
CA ALA A 31 -9.49 -13.06 20.00
C ALA A 31 -8.22 -12.57 19.28
N TYR A 32 -7.12 -12.44 20.01
CA TYR A 32 -5.82 -12.01 19.44
C TYR A 32 -5.26 -13.02 18.43
N ARG A 33 -5.65 -14.30 18.50
CA ARG A 33 -5.21 -15.32 17.53
C ARG A 33 -5.60 -14.95 16.09
N ALA A 34 -6.80 -14.40 15.90
CA ALA A 34 -7.27 -13.97 14.58
C ALA A 34 -6.43 -12.80 14.04
N GLU A 35 -6.08 -11.84 14.90
CA GLU A 35 -5.19 -10.72 14.55
C GLU A 35 -3.78 -11.22 14.19
N VAL A 36 -3.24 -12.18 14.96
CA VAL A 36 -1.93 -12.78 14.69
C VAL A 36 -1.90 -13.55 13.37
N ARG A 37 -2.97 -14.28 13.04
CA ARG A 37 -3.10 -14.95 11.73
C ARG A 37 -3.15 -13.94 10.59
N PHE A 38 -3.89 -12.84 10.75
CA PHE A 38 -3.87 -11.74 9.79
C PHE A 38 -2.47 -11.14 9.61
N LEU A 39 -1.73 -10.86 10.70
CA LEU A 39 -0.37 -10.32 10.61
C LEU A 39 0.61 -11.28 9.92
N ARG A 40 0.45 -12.59 10.13
CA ARG A 40 1.20 -13.62 9.40
C ARG A 40 0.84 -13.62 7.92
N ALA A 41 -0.44 -13.57 7.59
CA ALA A 41 -0.93 -13.48 6.21
C ALA A 41 -0.39 -12.23 5.51
N LEU A 42 -0.40 -11.07 6.17
CA LEU A 42 0.18 -9.82 5.66
C LEU A 42 1.69 -9.92 5.42
N SER A 43 2.42 -10.53 6.37
CA SER A 43 3.86 -10.78 6.21
C SER A 43 4.14 -11.66 4.99
N TYR A 44 3.38 -12.74 4.83
CA TYR A 44 3.51 -13.64 3.69
C TYR A 44 3.06 -13.00 2.38
N TYR A 45 2.07 -12.10 2.39
CA TYR A 45 1.71 -11.31 1.20
C TYR A 45 2.88 -10.47 0.70
N HIS A 46 3.63 -9.82 1.58
CA HIS A 46 4.84 -9.11 1.17
C HIS A 46 5.90 -10.06 0.59
N LEU A 47 6.11 -11.24 1.19
CA LEU A 47 7.03 -12.23 0.64
C LEU A 47 6.58 -12.77 -0.73
N LEU A 48 5.27 -13.00 -0.90
CA LEU A 48 4.63 -13.41 -2.14
C LEU A 48 4.84 -12.38 -3.26
N ASP A 49 4.64 -11.10 -2.95
CA ASP A 49 4.73 -10.01 -3.92
C ASP A 49 6.19 -9.67 -4.27
N LEU A 50 7.09 -9.68 -3.28
CA LEU A 50 8.49 -9.27 -3.44
C LEU A 50 9.40 -10.40 -3.92
N TYR A 51 9.26 -11.60 -3.36
CA TYR A 51 10.21 -12.71 -3.54
C TYR A 51 9.62 -13.94 -4.25
N GLY A 52 8.30 -14.02 -4.39
CA GLY A 52 7.64 -15.12 -5.12
C GLY A 52 7.58 -16.41 -4.30
N ASN A 53 8.66 -17.19 -4.30
CA ASN A 53 8.76 -18.53 -3.69
C ASN A 53 9.63 -18.51 -2.40
N PRO A 54 9.16 -17.93 -1.28
CA PRO A 54 9.96 -17.87 -0.05
C PRO A 54 10.01 -19.24 0.69
N PRO A 55 10.83 -19.35 1.75
CA PRO A 55 10.67 -20.41 2.74
C PRO A 55 9.31 -20.29 3.45
N PHE A 56 8.73 -21.42 3.85
CA PHE A 56 7.41 -21.48 4.47
C PHE A 56 7.39 -22.28 5.78
N ALA A 57 6.75 -21.68 6.77
CA ALA A 57 6.43 -22.29 8.05
C ALA A 57 5.12 -21.72 8.60
N ASP A 58 4.25 -22.58 9.10
CA ASP A 58 3.06 -22.23 9.87
C ASP A 58 3.24 -22.64 11.34
N GLU A 59 2.17 -22.61 12.12
CA GLU A 59 2.17 -22.96 13.54
C GLU A 59 2.38 -24.46 13.79
N THR A 60 2.43 -25.30 12.77
CA THR A 60 2.78 -26.73 12.91
C THR A 60 4.28 -26.96 12.89
N ALA A 61 5.06 -25.99 12.41
CA ALA A 61 6.52 -26.08 12.35
C ALA A 61 7.15 -25.93 13.74
N ALA A 62 8.11 -26.81 14.07
CA ALA A 62 8.84 -26.73 15.31
C ALA A 62 9.75 -25.48 15.35
N ILE A 63 9.68 -24.71 16.43
CA ILE A 63 10.47 -23.48 16.62
C ILE A 63 11.77 -23.81 17.36
N GLY A 64 12.88 -23.19 16.96
CA GLY A 64 14.18 -23.37 17.63
C GLY A 64 14.86 -24.72 17.34
N THR A 65 14.49 -25.38 16.24
CA THR A 65 15.10 -26.65 15.81
C THR A 65 16.06 -26.43 14.64
N SER A 66 16.88 -27.44 14.33
CA SER A 66 17.74 -27.45 13.12
C SER A 66 16.96 -27.73 11.83
N THR A 67 15.66 -28.04 11.90
CA THR A 67 14.83 -28.27 10.71
C THR A 67 14.51 -26.93 10.05
N LEU A 68 15.04 -26.74 8.84
CA LEU A 68 14.82 -25.52 8.06
C LEU A 68 13.51 -25.60 7.27
N PRO A 69 12.77 -24.48 7.13
CA PRO A 69 11.50 -24.46 6.40
C PRO A 69 11.70 -24.78 4.91
N PRO A 70 10.86 -25.63 4.30
CA PRO A 70 10.91 -25.88 2.87
C PRO A 70 10.50 -24.64 2.07
N GLN A 71 10.88 -24.60 0.79
CA GLN A 71 10.42 -23.58 -0.13
C GLN A 71 8.96 -23.86 -0.57
N ILE A 72 8.11 -22.85 -0.54
CA ILE A 72 6.74 -22.93 -1.07
C ILE A 72 6.65 -22.30 -2.45
N THR A 73 5.78 -22.82 -3.32
CA THR A 73 5.48 -22.15 -4.60
C THR A 73 4.64 -20.91 -4.38
N ARG A 74 4.79 -19.90 -5.25
CA ARG A 74 4.03 -18.65 -5.22
C ARG A 74 2.52 -18.90 -5.22
N ALA A 75 2.06 -19.82 -6.07
CA ALA A 75 0.64 -20.19 -6.15
C ALA A 75 0.14 -20.85 -4.85
N SER A 76 0.91 -21.79 -4.28
CA SER A 76 0.54 -22.42 -3.00
C SER A 76 0.53 -21.41 -1.83
N LEU A 77 1.48 -20.47 -1.82
CA LEU A 77 1.52 -19.42 -0.81
C LEU A 77 0.33 -18.46 -0.94
N TYR A 78 -0.03 -18.09 -2.18
CA TYR A 78 -1.23 -17.31 -2.46
C TYR A 78 -2.48 -18.00 -1.89
N SER A 79 -2.67 -19.29 -2.17
CA SER A 79 -3.80 -20.06 -1.63
C SER A 79 -3.78 -20.19 -0.11
N PHE A 80 -2.60 -20.33 0.50
CA PHE A 80 -2.48 -20.34 1.96
C PHE A 80 -2.95 -19.01 2.57
N ILE A 81 -2.44 -17.89 2.06
CA ILE A 81 -2.79 -16.55 2.55
C ILE A 81 -4.29 -16.28 2.34
N GLU A 82 -4.83 -16.62 1.16
CA GLU A 82 -6.26 -16.53 0.87
C GLU A 82 -7.08 -17.30 1.91
N SER A 83 -6.70 -18.55 2.18
CA SER A 83 -7.41 -19.40 3.13
C SER A 83 -7.35 -18.87 4.57
N GLU A 84 -6.20 -18.34 4.99
CA GLU A 84 -6.03 -17.72 6.31
C GLU A 84 -6.93 -16.48 6.45
N LEU A 85 -6.93 -15.60 5.44
CA LEU A 85 -7.72 -14.38 5.47
C LEU A 85 -9.23 -14.66 5.44
N GLN A 86 -9.68 -15.59 4.59
CA GLN A 86 -11.08 -16.01 4.58
C GLN A 86 -11.50 -16.69 5.90
N ALA A 87 -10.59 -17.40 6.56
CA ALA A 87 -10.87 -17.99 7.86
C ALA A 87 -11.08 -16.92 8.93
N VAL A 88 -10.20 -15.92 9.01
CA VAL A 88 -10.32 -14.88 10.03
C VAL A 88 -11.43 -13.87 9.75
N THR A 89 -11.95 -13.81 8.53
CA THR A 89 -13.16 -13.03 8.21
C THR A 89 -14.46 -13.80 8.40
N GLY A 90 -14.39 -15.12 8.55
CA GLY A 90 -15.56 -16.01 8.62
C GLY A 90 -16.15 -16.39 7.26
N ASP A 91 -15.48 -16.04 6.15
CA ASP A 91 -15.93 -16.39 4.79
C ASP A 91 -15.58 -17.83 4.41
N LYS A 92 -14.66 -18.46 5.15
CA LYS A 92 -14.36 -19.90 5.03
C LYS A 92 -15.28 -20.71 5.94
N ALA A 93 -15.86 -21.79 5.42
CA ALA A 93 -16.66 -22.72 6.22
C ALA A 93 -15.82 -23.30 7.40
N GLY A 94 -16.42 -23.39 8.58
CA GLY A 94 -15.76 -23.92 9.78
C GLY A 94 -14.81 -22.94 10.49
N SER A 95 -14.86 -21.65 10.16
CA SER A 95 -14.05 -20.62 10.83
C SER A 95 -14.41 -20.47 12.32
N SER A 96 -13.40 -20.38 13.18
CA SER A 96 -13.55 -20.22 14.64
C SER A 96 -12.87 -18.97 15.18
N ASP A 97 -11.64 -18.70 14.74
CA ASP A 97 -10.85 -17.52 15.16
C ASP A 97 -11.21 -16.35 14.25
N LEU A 98 -12.13 -15.49 14.67
CA LEU A 98 -12.66 -14.39 13.86
C LEU A 98 -12.10 -13.04 14.31
N LEU A 99 -11.70 -12.23 13.34
CA LEU A 99 -11.46 -10.81 13.58
C LEU A 99 -12.76 -10.12 14.00
N LYS A 100 -12.62 -9.09 14.84
CA LYS A 100 -13.72 -8.18 15.16
C LYS A 100 -14.32 -7.59 13.89
N ALA A 101 -15.60 -7.25 13.94
CA ALA A 101 -16.28 -6.62 12.81
C ALA A 101 -15.54 -5.34 12.39
N ALA A 102 -15.59 -5.02 11.11
CA ALA A 102 -14.94 -3.83 10.58
C ALA A 102 -15.37 -2.58 11.36
N ARG A 103 -14.41 -1.71 11.68
CA ARG A 103 -14.54 -0.47 12.46
C ARG A 103 -14.93 -0.67 13.93
N THR A 104 -14.82 -1.89 14.47
CA THR A 104 -15.15 -2.18 15.88
C THR A 104 -13.94 -2.59 16.73
N ASN A 105 -12.74 -2.66 16.14
CA ASN A 105 -11.52 -2.86 16.90
C ASN A 105 -10.86 -1.53 17.28
N GLU A 106 -9.90 -1.59 18.20
CA GLU A 106 -9.09 -0.44 18.58
C GLU A 106 -8.28 0.05 17.37
N TYR A 107 -8.05 1.35 17.28
CA TYR A 107 -7.26 1.93 16.20
C TYR A 107 -5.87 1.29 16.12
N GLY A 108 -5.41 1.00 14.91
CA GLY A 108 -4.14 0.30 14.67
C GLY A 108 -4.22 -1.23 14.77
N ARG A 109 -5.30 -1.79 15.31
CA ARG A 109 -5.50 -3.24 15.36
C ARG A 109 -6.30 -3.72 14.16
N ALA A 110 -5.97 -4.92 13.68
CA ALA A 110 -6.64 -5.51 12.54
C ALA A 110 -8.09 -5.87 12.88
N ASP A 111 -8.99 -5.59 11.95
CA ASP A 111 -10.37 -6.05 11.96
C ASP A 111 -10.72 -6.71 10.62
N ARG A 112 -11.97 -7.15 10.43
CA ARG A 112 -12.38 -7.74 9.15
C ARG A 112 -12.19 -6.82 7.94
N GLY A 113 -12.28 -5.50 8.13
CA GLY A 113 -12.02 -4.52 7.07
C GLY A 113 -10.57 -4.59 6.57
N ALA A 114 -9.60 -4.72 7.49
CA ALA A 114 -8.20 -4.91 7.13
C ALA A 114 -7.97 -6.19 6.32
N ALA A 115 -8.59 -7.31 6.73
CA ALA A 115 -8.51 -8.58 6.02
C ALA A 115 -9.20 -8.53 4.64
N TYR A 116 -10.37 -7.90 4.54
CA TYR A 116 -11.05 -7.66 3.26
C TYR A 116 -10.21 -6.81 2.30
N ALA A 117 -9.55 -5.76 2.81
CA ALA A 117 -8.70 -4.92 1.98
C ALA A 117 -7.47 -5.69 1.45
N LEU A 118 -6.84 -6.51 2.28
CA LEU A 118 -5.73 -7.37 1.84
C LEU A 118 -6.19 -8.40 0.81
N LEU A 119 -7.32 -9.08 1.02
CA LEU A 119 -7.91 -9.99 0.04
C LEU A 119 -8.18 -9.28 -1.29
N ALA A 120 -8.81 -8.11 -1.27
CA ALA A 120 -9.09 -7.34 -2.49
C ALA A 120 -7.80 -7.01 -3.28
N LYS A 121 -6.73 -6.57 -2.60
CA LYS A 121 -5.44 -6.29 -3.24
C LYS A 121 -4.78 -7.55 -3.79
N MET A 122 -4.82 -8.66 -3.04
CA MET A 122 -4.29 -9.94 -3.49
C MET A 122 -5.01 -10.43 -4.75
N TYR A 123 -6.34 -10.42 -4.74
CA TYR A 123 -7.14 -10.85 -5.88
C TYR A 123 -6.93 -9.97 -7.11
N LEU A 124 -6.83 -8.65 -6.95
CA LEU A 124 -6.59 -7.74 -8.09
C LEU A 124 -5.27 -8.08 -8.81
N ASN A 125 -4.26 -8.54 -8.06
CA ASN A 125 -2.97 -8.96 -8.58
C ASN A 125 -2.86 -10.49 -8.75
N GLY A 126 -3.95 -11.23 -8.54
CA GLY A 126 -3.94 -12.70 -8.47
C GLY A 126 -3.49 -13.36 -9.77
N VAL A 127 -3.72 -12.73 -10.92
CA VAL A 127 -3.21 -13.19 -12.22
C VAL A 127 -1.68 -13.28 -12.24
N THR A 128 -1.00 -12.32 -11.61
CA THR A 128 0.47 -12.28 -11.49
C THR A 128 0.98 -13.36 -10.53
N TYR A 129 0.18 -13.74 -9.52
CA TYR A 129 0.62 -14.64 -8.45
C TYR A 129 0.25 -16.11 -8.71
N ALA A 130 -0.94 -16.35 -9.26
CA ALA A 130 -1.55 -17.66 -9.47
C ALA A 130 -1.62 -18.07 -10.95
N GLY A 131 -1.30 -17.19 -11.89
CA GLY A 131 -1.28 -17.45 -13.34
C GLY A 131 -2.53 -16.98 -14.10
N SER A 132 -2.44 -16.97 -15.44
CA SER A 132 -3.46 -16.39 -16.35
C SER A 132 -4.83 -17.05 -16.28
N GLY A 133 -4.90 -18.36 -15.98
CA GLY A 133 -6.16 -19.10 -15.85
C GLY A 133 -7.04 -18.63 -14.69
N ALA A 134 -6.49 -17.88 -13.73
CA ALA A 134 -7.22 -17.39 -12.55
C ALA A 134 -7.99 -16.07 -12.80
N ALA A 135 -7.81 -15.41 -13.95
CA ALA A 135 -8.21 -14.02 -14.16
C ALA A 135 -9.69 -13.69 -13.87
N PRO A 136 -10.69 -14.44 -14.39
CA PRO A 136 -12.10 -14.10 -14.14
C PRO A 136 -12.49 -14.19 -12.67
N ALA A 137 -12.01 -15.24 -11.98
CA ALA A 137 -12.26 -15.43 -10.55
C ALA A 137 -11.54 -14.38 -9.71
N CYS A 138 -10.28 -14.06 -10.05
CA CYS A 138 -9.50 -13.02 -9.38
C CYS A 138 -10.19 -11.66 -9.44
N TYR A 139 -10.62 -11.18 -10.62
CA TYR A 139 -11.28 -9.88 -10.70
C TYR A 139 -12.65 -9.87 -10.00
N THR A 140 -13.43 -10.94 -10.11
CA THR A 140 -14.70 -11.06 -9.38
C THR A 140 -14.50 -11.00 -7.86
N ASN A 141 -13.51 -11.72 -7.34
CA ASN A 141 -13.21 -11.72 -5.92
C ASN A 141 -12.61 -10.37 -5.46
N ALA A 142 -11.78 -9.73 -6.28
CA ALA A 142 -11.26 -8.40 -6.00
C ALA A 142 -12.41 -7.38 -5.83
N ALA A 143 -13.37 -7.38 -6.75
CA ALA A 143 -14.57 -6.54 -6.66
C ALA A 143 -15.41 -6.89 -5.42
N THR A 144 -15.61 -8.19 -5.16
CA THR A 144 -16.38 -8.67 -3.99
C THR A 144 -15.80 -8.16 -2.67
N TYR A 145 -14.49 -8.35 -2.45
CA TYR A 145 -13.85 -7.98 -1.19
C TYR A 145 -13.64 -6.47 -1.06
N ALA A 146 -13.36 -5.76 -2.16
CA ALA A 146 -13.36 -4.30 -2.15
C ALA A 146 -14.73 -3.75 -1.75
N LYS A 147 -15.82 -4.33 -2.29
CA LYS A 147 -17.20 -3.96 -1.92
C LYS A 147 -17.52 -4.25 -0.46
N LYS A 148 -17.05 -5.37 0.11
CA LYS A 148 -17.21 -5.65 1.56
C LYS A 148 -16.59 -4.55 2.42
N VAL A 149 -15.45 -3.97 2.02
CA VAL A 149 -14.89 -2.80 2.70
C VAL A 149 -15.81 -1.60 2.57
N VAL A 150 -16.31 -1.29 1.36
CA VAL A 150 -17.20 -0.13 1.19
C VAL A 150 -18.48 -0.27 2.02
N ASP A 151 -19.09 -1.45 1.99
CA ASP A 151 -20.33 -1.77 2.71
C ASP A 151 -20.13 -1.79 4.25
N ALA A 152 -18.88 -1.89 4.71
CA ALA A 152 -18.54 -1.78 6.13
C ALA A 152 -18.57 -0.34 6.68
N GLY A 153 -18.96 0.66 5.86
CA GLY A 153 -19.21 2.02 6.32
C GLY A 153 -17.97 2.94 6.36
N TYR A 154 -16.90 2.60 5.64
CA TYR A 154 -15.81 3.53 5.37
C TYR A 154 -16.26 4.61 4.38
N SER A 155 -15.72 5.83 4.51
CA SER A 155 -15.95 6.93 3.56
C SER A 155 -14.66 7.69 3.30
N LEU A 156 -14.58 8.37 2.14
CA LEU A 156 -13.41 9.21 1.83
C LEU A 156 -13.32 10.35 2.83
N MET A 157 -12.09 10.67 3.25
CA MET A 157 -11.81 11.78 4.15
C MET A 157 -12.34 13.07 3.54
N PRO A 158 -13.30 13.74 4.20
CA PRO A 158 -13.99 14.85 3.59
C PRO A 158 -13.09 16.07 3.51
N ASN A 159 -13.39 16.82 2.48
CA ASN A 159 -12.83 18.12 2.21
C ASN A 159 -13.39 19.15 3.21
N SER A 160 -12.54 20.03 3.75
CA SER A 160 -12.95 21.11 4.69
C SER A 160 -12.97 22.48 4.03
N THR A 161 -13.87 23.36 4.46
CA THR A 161 -13.90 24.80 4.08
C THR A 161 -13.00 25.64 4.99
N THR A 162 -12.63 25.12 6.16
CA THR A 162 -11.79 25.76 7.18
C THR A 162 -10.42 25.08 7.30
N GLY A 163 -9.43 25.78 7.86
CA GLY A 163 -8.03 25.32 7.98
C GLY A 163 -7.09 25.87 6.90
N ASN A 164 -5.80 25.52 6.96
CA ASN A 164 -4.81 25.90 5.95
C ASN A 164 -4.98 25.07 4.64
N ARG A 165 -4.23 25.37 3.57
CA ARG A 165 -4.40 24.71 2.24
C ARG A 165 -4.34 23.18 2.32
N VAL A 166 -3.44 22.63 3.13
CA VAL A 166 -3.24 21.18 3.25
C VAL A 166 -4.38 20.55 4.05
N ALA A 167 -4.81 21.22 5.13
CA ALA A 167 -5.91 20.80 5.98
C ALA A 167 -7.31 20.99 5.36
N ARG A 168 -7.47 21.86 4.37
CA ARG A 168 -8.73 21.95 3.61
C ARG A 168 -8.92 20.75 2.68
N ASN A 169 -7.84 20.12 2.26
CA ASN A 169 -7.87 18.97 1.37
C ASN A 169 -8.02 17.68 2.19
N GLY A 170 -9.16 16.98 2.02
CA GLY A 170 -9.40 15.70 2.67
C GLY A 170 -8.33 14.65 2.34
N TYR A 171 -7.75 14.69 1.13
CA TYR A 171 -6.60 13.86 0.76
C TYR A 171 -5.37 14.21 1.61
N GLY A 172 -5.05 15.50 1.74
CA GLY A 172 -3.88 15.97 2.48
C GLY A 172 -3.90 15.53 3.94
N LYS A 173 -5.09 15.57 4.58
CA LYS A 173 -5.27 15.16 5.98
C LYS A 173 -4.89 13.70 6.26
N LEU A 174 -4.89 12.82 5.26
CA LEU A 174 -4.53 11.41 5.44
C LEU A 174 -3.05 11.21 5.78
N PHE A 175 -2.22 12.23 5.56
CA PHE A 175 -0.76 12.14 5.64
C PHE A 175 -0.16 13.19 6.61
N LEU A 176 -0.96 13.58 7.61
CA LEU A 176 -0.64 14.51 8.69
C LEU A 176 -0.67 13.78 10.05
N VAL A 177 -0.10 14.39 11.09
CA VAL A 177 0.01 13.80 12.45
C VAL A 177 -1.34 13.37 13.02
N ASP A 178 -2.40 14.14 12.76
CA ASP A 178 -3.74 13.89 13.27
C ASP A 178 -4.57 12.99 12.35
N ASN A 179 -3.94 12.21 11.45
CA ASN A 179 -4.62 11.27 10.56
C ASN A 179 -5.25 10.08 11.28
N TYR A 180 -4.98 9.86 12.57
CA TYR A 180 -5.73 8.91 13.41
C TYR A 180 -7.06 9.48 13.93
N GLN A 181 -7.21 10.81 13.97
CA GLN A 181 -8.38 11.46 14.57
C GLN A 181 -9.54 11.56 13.58
N ASN A 182 -10.70 11.01 13.96
CA ASN A 182 -11.94 11.08 13.18
C ASN A 182 -11.78 10.67 11.72
N ASN A 183 -10.90 9.72 11.42
CA ASN A 183 -10.57 9.32 10.07
C ASN A 183 -11.53 8.23 9.57
N PRO A 184 -12.38 8.51 8.56
CA PRO A 184 -13.31 7.51 8.04
C PRO A 184 -12.74 6.66 6.90
N GLU A 185 -11.54 6.99 6.39
CA GLU A 185 -10.95 6.46 5.15
C GLU A 185 -9.86 5.42 5.40
N ILE A 186 -9.03 5.58 6.44
CA ILE A 186 -7.99 4.59 6.79
C ILE A 186 -8.65 3.33 7.35
N ILE A 187 -8.30 2.19 6.76
CA ILE A 187 -8.82 0.86 7.13
C ILE A 187 -7.85 0.16 8.07
N PHE A 188 -6.56 0.22 7.75
CA PHE A 188 -5.51 -0.36 8.57
C PHE A 188 -4.26 0.52 8.47
N PRO A 189 -3.82 1.16 9.57
CA PRO A 189 -2.58 1.92 9.60
C PRO A 189 -1.41 1.06 10.10
N VAL A 190 -0.19 1.47 9.78
CA VAL A 190 0.97 1.19 10.63
C VAL A 190 1.15 2.43 11.50
N VAL A 191 1.08 2.24 12.81
CA VAL A 191 1.07 3.34 13.79
C VAL A 191 2.48 3.83 14.09
N PHE A 192 2.67 5.16 14.07
CA PHE A 192 3.91 5.84 14.43
C PHE A 192 3.61 6.88 15.52
N ASP A 193 4.51 7.00 16.48
CA ASP A 193 4.42 7.96 17.57
C ASP A 193 5.84 8.37 17.97
N GLY A 194 6.06 9.68 18.01
CA GLY A 194 7.36 10.29 18.25
C GLY A 194 7.93 10.00 19.64
N LYS A 195 7.17 9.42 20.55
CA LYS A 195 7.59 9.10 21.93
C LYS A 195 7.62 7.61 22.25
N THR A 196 6.76 6.79 21.62
CA THR A 196 6.53 5.40 22.05
C THR A 196 6.80 4.37 20.96
N THR A 197 6.43 4.60 19.70
CA THR A 197 6.68 3.68 18.57
C THR A 197 7.72 4.24 17.62
N GLN A 198 8.87 4.62 18.18
CA GLN A 198 9.97 5.24 17.45
C GLN A 198 10.65 4.28 16.48
N THR A 199 10.88 4.74 15.25
CA THR A 199 11.68 4.02 14.24
C THR A 199 12.26 5.00 13.24
N TYR A 200 13.44 4.69 12.71
CA TYR A 200 14.06 5.43 11.61
C TYR A 200 13.49 5.05 10.23
N GLY A 201 12.66 4.00 10.16
CA GLY A 201 11.98 3.57 8.94
C GLY A 201 10.61 4.22 8.73
N GLY A 202 9.81 3.65 7.84
CA GLY A 202 8.38 3.98 7.71
C GLY A 202 8.12 5.46 7.42
N THR A 203 7.11 6.05 8.09
CA THR A 203 6.75 7.46 7.88
C THR A 203 7.86 8.41 8.31
N THR A 204 8.68 8.03 9.30
CA THR A 204 9.87 8.82 9.69
C THR A 204 10.79 9.00 8.50
N PHE A 205 11.17 7.89 7.85
CA PHE A 205 11.98 7.94 6.64
C PHE A 205 11.28 8.70 5.51
N LEU A 206 10.01 8.43 5.25
CA LEU A 206 9.25 9.08 4.16
C LEU A 206 9.17 10.60 4.33
N THR A 207 9.12 11.10 5.57
CA THR A 207 9.06 12.53 5.88
C THR A 207 10.45 13.16 5.80
N HIS A 208 11.45 12.56 6.46
CA HIS A 208 12.80 13.13 6.52
C HIS A 208 13.58 13.01 5.21
N ALA A 209 13.51 11.86 4.53
CA ALA A 209 14.31 11.62 3.32
C ALA A 209 13.78 12.37 2.08
N ALA A 210 12.54 12.87 2.14
CA ALA A 210 12.02 13.82 1.16
C ALA A 210 12.73 15.18 1.29
N VAL A 211 12.94 15.64 2.51
CA VAL A 211 13.55 16.93 2.80
C VAL A 211 15.08 16.81 2.66
N SER A 212 15.70 17.68 1.86
CA SER A 212 17.17 17.69 1.67
C SER A 212 17.84 18.65 2.66
N GLY A 213 18.80 18.13 3.44
CA GLY A 213 19.70 18.93 4.27
C GLY A 213 19.07 19.68 5.45
N THR A 214 19.88 20.53 6.08
CA THR A 214 19.46 21.56 7.04
C THR A 214 19.09 22.86 6.30
N ALA A 215 18.44 23.81 6.98
CA ALA A 215 17.92 25.03 6.37
C ALA A 215 18.94 25.75 5.45
N GLY A 216 18.59 25.94 4.18
CA GLY A 216 19.45 26.53 3.15
C GLY A 216 18.92 26.30 1.72
N ASN A 217 19.33 27.14 0.76
CA ASN A 217 18.94 27.04 -0.66
C ASN A 217 17.42 26.92 -0.94
N GLY A 218 16.59 27.57 -0.13
CA GLY A 218 15.13 27.56 -0.29
C GLY A 218 14.41 26.40 0.39
N TRP A 219 15.12 25.56 1.16
CA TRP A 219 14.53 24.49 1.95
C TRP A 219 14.55 24.79 3.45
N ASP A 220 13.39 24.63 4.10
CA ASP A 220 13.24 24.72 5.56
C ASP A 220 12.52 23.44 6.05
N PRO A 221 13.12 22.65 6.96
CA PRO A 221 12.47 21.46 7.52
C PRO A 221 11.33 21.79 8.51
N VAL A 222 11.33 22.99 9.12
CA VAL A 222 10.39 23.38 10.18
C VAL A 222 8.92 23.35 9.74
N PRO A 223 8.52 23.84 8.54
CA PRO A 223 7.16 23.74 8.03
C PRO A 223 6.63 22.31 7.84
N TYR A 224 7.49 21.30 7.90
CA TYR A 224 7.13 19.89 7.81
C TYR A 224 7.19 19.17 9.16
N GLY A 225 7.48 19.90 10.24
CA GLY A 225 7.48 19.38 11.62
C GLY A 225 8.69 18.50 11.96
N ILE A 226 9.80 18.67 11.24
CA ILE A 226 11.02 17.90 11.45
C ILE A 226 12.21 18.82 11.71
N GLY A 227 13.22 18.35 12.43
CA GLY A 227 14.40 19.13 12.80
C GLY A 227 15.46 19.23 11.70
N ALA A 228 15.54 18.23 10.81
CA ALA A 228 16.49 18.19 9.70
C ALA A 228 16.01 17.24 8.60
N GLY A 229 16.35 17.53 7.34
CA GLY A 229 16.16 16.61 6.23
C GLY A 229 17.30 15.59 6.13
N TRP A 230 17.00 14.37 5.69
CA TRP A 230 18.02 13.34 5.45
C TRP A 230 18.51 13.33 4.00
N GLY A 231 17.71 13.87 3.08
CA GLY A 231 17.90 13.69 1.65
C GLY A 231 17.76 12.22 1.23
N GLY A 232 17.37 12.00 -0.02
CA GLY A 232 17.31 10.64 -0.57
C GLY A 232 16.21 10.47 -1.60
N ILE A 233 14.96 10.61 -1.16
CA ILE A 233 13.81 10.30 -2.02
C ILE A 233 13.25 11.57 -2.67
N ARG A 234 13.05 11.50 -3.97
CA ARG A 234 12.51 12.57 -4.83
C ARG A 234 11.71 11.98 -5.98
N THR A 235 10.95 12.83 -6.67
CA THR A 235 10.09 12.39 -7.77
C THR A 235 10.83 12.36 -9.11
N THR A 236 10.33 11.52 -10.02
CA THR A 236 10.70 11.59 -11.44
C THR A 236 9.75 12.54 -12.18
N PRO A 237 10.16 13.11 -13.33
CA PRO A 237 9.27 13.92 -14.16
C PRO A 237 7.97 13.19 -14.53
N SER A 238 8.05 11.87 -14.72
CA SER A 238 6.89 11.03 -15.08
C SER A 238 5.80 11.04 -14.01
N LEU A 239 6.14 11.17 -12.71
CA LEU A 239 5.14 11.32 -11.66
C LEU A 239 4.56 12.74 -11.64
N VAL A 240 5.41 13.76 -11.77
CA VAL A 240 4.95 15.16 -11.78
C VAL A 240 4.01 15.42 -12.96
N ALA A 241 4.30 14.84 -14.12
CA ALA A 241 3.47 14.92 -15.33
C ALA A 241 2.06 14.33 -15.17
N GLN A 242 1.82 13.52 -14.13
CA GLN A 242 0.47 13.04 -13.80
C GLN A 242 -0.43 14.13 -13.22
N PHE A 243 0.17 15.27 -12.83
CA PHE A 243 -0.50 16.42 -12.26
C PHE A 243 -0.22 17.67 -13.12
N PRO A 244 -0.85 17.78 -14.31
CA PRO A 244 -0.63 18.92 -15.20
C PRO A 244 -1.01 20.26 -14.55
N ASP A 245 -1.94 20.24 -13.61
CA ASP A 245 -2.32 21.39 -12.80
C ASP A 245 -2.53 20.95 -11.33
N THR A 246 -1.55 21.28 -10.47
CA THR A 246 -1.58 21.00 -9.03
C THR A 246 -2.43 22.00 -8.24
N THR A 247 -2.93 23.05 -8.88
CA THR A 247 -3.93 23.95 -8.30
C THR A 247 -5.32 23.33 -8.43
N ALA A 248 -5.59 22.64 -9.55
CA ALA A 248 -6.79 21.85 -9.77
C ALA A 248 -6.74 20.50 -9.04
N ASP A 249 -5.77 19.63 -9.35
CA ASP A 249 -5.59 18.34 -8.68
C ASP A 249 -4.72 18.51 -7.44
N GLN A 250 -5.37 18.67 -6.28
CA GLN A 250 -4.70 19.00 -5.02
C GLN A 250 -3.93 17.82 -4.41
N ARG A 251 -3.94 16.64 -5.03
CA ARG A 251 -3.14 15.49 -4.59
C ARG A 251 -1.67 15.67 -4.92
N GLY A 252 -1.38 16.35 -6.04
CA GLY A 252 -0.02 16.67 -6.47
C GLY A 252 0.59 17.72 -5.53
N SER A 253 1.45 17.30 -4.62
CA SER A 253 2.08 18.16 -3.63
C SER A 253 3.59 18.00 -3.67
N PHE A 254 4.25 18.94 -4.35
CA PHE A 254 5.69 18.93 -4.58
C PHE A 254 6.32 20.23 -4.12
N HIS A 255 7.51 20.15 -3.52
CA HIS A 255 8.36 21.31 -3.32
C HIS A 255 9.32 21.44 -4.51
N THR A 256 9.39 22.66 -5.06
CA THR A 256 10.09 22.98 -6.31
C THR A 256 11.20 24.02 -6.18
N ALA A 257 11.23 24.82 -5.10
CA ALA A 257 12.26 25.82 -4.92
C ALA A 257 13.64 25.13 -4.76
N GLY A 258 14.65 25.63 -5.47
CA GLY A 258 15.98 25.00 -5.51
C GLY A 258 16.04 23.66 -6.26
N GLN A 259 14.94 23.19 -6.87
CA GLN A 259 14.84 21.91 -7.54
C GLN A 259 14.67 22.06 -9.06
N THR A 260 15.14 21.09 -9.83
CA THR A 260 14.78 20.95 -11.25
C THR A 260 13.73 19.87 -11.44
N LEU A 261 12.89 19.98 -12.48
CA LEU A 261 11.94 18.91 -12.82
C LEU A 261 12.69 17.63 -13.22
N SER A 262 13.67 17.76 -14.13
CA SER A 262 14.48 16.64 -14.62
C SER A 262 15.47 16.17 -13.56
N VAL A 263 15.59 14.84 -13.43
CA VAL A 263 16.61 14.16 -12.64
C VAL A 263 17.85 13.99 -13.51
N THR A 264 18.72 14.99 -13.57
CA THR A 264 19.94 14.91 -14.39
C THR A 264 21.11 14.23 -13.68
N SER A 265 21.00 13.97 -12.38
CA SER A 265 22.00 13.26 -11.58
C SER A 265 21.33 12.36 -10.54
N LEU A 266 21.88 11.17 -10.31
CA LEU A 266 21.42 10.24 -9.29
C LEU A 266 21.89 10.62 -7.87
N THR A 267 22.98 11.38 -7.77
CA THR A 267 23.63 11.72 -6.50
C THR A 267 23.39 13.17 -6.06
N ASP A 268 22.89 14.03 -6.96
CA ASP A 268 22.48 15.40 -6.63
C ASP A 268 20.98 15.43 -6.35
N PHE A 269 20.61 15.62 -5.08
CA PHE A 269 19.22 15.68 -4.62
C PHE A 269 18.54 17.03 -4.90
N SER A 270 19.22 17.98 -5.57
CA SER A 270 18.60 19.17 -6.18
C SER A 270 17.96 18.86 -7.55
N LYS A 271 18.13 17.64 -8.08
CA LYS A 271 17.60 17.23 -9.41
C LYS A 271 16.39 16.32 -9.27
N GLY A 272 15.21 16.89 -9.46
CA GLY A 272 13.90 16.24 -9.31
C GLY A 272 13.12 16.86 -8.16
N TYR A 273 11.86 17.21 -8.39
CA TYR A 273 11.02 17.77 -7.34
C TYR A 273 10.84 16.79 -6.20
N VAL A 274 10.72 17.30 -4.98
CA VAL A 274 10.47 16.48 -3.79
C VAL A 274 8.98 16.41 -3.54
N PRO A 275 8.41 15.24 -3.23
CA PRO A 275 7.03 15.17 -2.79
C PRO A 275 6.93 15.45 -1.30
N ILE A 276 5.99 16.31 -0.94
CA ILE A 276 5.74 16.78 0.43
C ILE A 276 4.41 16.23 0.92
N LYS A 277 4.21 14.92 0.68
CA LYS A 277 2.99 14.19 0.99
C LYS A 277 2.86 13.92 2.48
N PHE A 278 3.81 13.17 3.05
CA PHE A 278 3.88 12.90 4.48
C PHE A 278 4.54 14.08 5.20
N ARG A 279 3.94 14.51 6.32
CA ARG A 279 4.44 15.62 7.14
C ARG A 279 4.19 15.32 8.59
N ASN A 280 5.09 15.79 9.44
CA ASN A 280 4.96 15.69 10.90
C ASN A 280 4.31 16.95 11.49
N ILE A 281 3.24 17.42 10.86
CA ILE A 281 2.41 18.51 11.36
C ILE A 281 0.95 18.05 11.41
N THR A 282 0.17 18.61 12.33
CA THR A 282 -1.27 18.42 12.39
C THR A 282 -1.99 19.22 11.30
N SER A 283 -3.28 18.97 11.11
CA SER A 283 -4.15 19.77 10.25
C SER A 283 -4.30 21.23 10.70
N THR A 284 -3.93 21.57 11.94
CA THR A 284 -3.84 22.97 12.41
C THR A 284 -2.48 23.61 12.16
N GLY A 285 -1.50 22.84 11.68
CA GLY A 285 -0.12 23.29 11.46
C GLY A 285 0.78 23.21 12.69
N THR A 286 0.33 22.54 13.76
CA THR A 286 1.17 22.28 14.95
C THR A 286 2.14 21.16 14.62
N ALA A 287 3.41 21.28 15.04
CA ALA A 287 4.38 20.20 14.87
C ALA A 287 3.98 18.95 15.70
N GLY A 288 4.45 17.79 15.25
CA GLY A 288 4.38 16.56 16.03
C GLY A 288 5.16 16.65 17.34
N SER A 289 5.01 15.61 18.15
CA SER A 289 5.54 15.48 19.50
C SER A 289 7.07 15.46 19.55
N ASP A 290 7.71 15.04 18.45
CA ASP A 290 9.16 14.94 18.31
C ASP A 290 9.62 15.41 16.92
N ALA A 291 10.80 16.03 16.86
CA ALA A 291 11.35 16.59 15.61
C ALA A 291 12.16 15.58 14.79
N THR A 292 12.43 14.39 15.34
CA THR A 292 13.16 13.30 14.66
C THR A 292 12.24 12.11 14.39
N PHE A 293 11.42 11.72 15.36
CA PHE A 293 10.48 10.61 15.20
C PHE A 293 9.08 11.17 14.94
N VAL A 294 8.47 10.76 13.82
CA VAL A 294 7.20 11.35 13.40
C VAL A 294 6.01 10.66 14.04
N ASP A 295 4.92 11.40 14.26
CA ASP A 295 3.64 10.86 14.76
C ASP A 295 2.69 10.44 13.63
N THR A 296 3.05 10.70 12.37
CA THR A 296 2.15 10.49 11.23
C THR A 296 2.04 9.01 10.87
N ASP A 297 0.85 8.45 10.97
CA ASP A 297 0.61 7.05 10.66
C ASP A 297 0.71 6.76 9.16
N PHE A 298 1.20 5.56 8.81
CA PHE A 298 1.23 5.11 7.42
C PHE A 298 -0.08 4.38 7.08
N PRO A 299 -0.88 4.83 6.08
CA PRO A 299 -2.13 4.18 5.72
C PRO A 299 -1.87 2.93 4.87
N MET A 300 -1.59 1.78 5.50
CA MET A 300 -1.36 0.51 4.81
C MET A 300 -2.53 0.14 3.89
N PHE A 301 -3.76 0.29 4.38
CA PHE A 301 -4.98 0.18 3.58
C PHE A 301 -5.91 1.37 3.82
N ARG A 302 -6.50 1.90 2.75
CA ARG A 302 -7.51 2.97 2.82
C ARG A 302 -8.55 2.89 1.69
N LEU A 303 -9.70 3.54 1.89
CA LEU A 303 -10.87 3.36 1.03
C LEU A 303 -10.66 3.72 -0.43
N ALA A 304 -9.91 4.78 -0.77
CA ALA A 304 -9.72 5.15 -2.17
C ALA A 304 -8.99 4.05 -2.97
N ASP A 305 -8.10 3.29 -2.33
CA ASP A 305 -7.49 2.11 -2.95
C ASP A 305 -8.55 1.06 -3.26
N MET A 306 -9.50 0.82 -2.35
CA MET A 306 -10.60 -0.14 -2.55
C MET A 306 -11.58 0.33 -3.63
N TYR A 307 -11.88 1.62 -3.72
CA TYR A 307 -12.68 2.20 -4.80
C TYR A 307 -12.03 1.96 -6.16
N LEU A 308 -10.73 2.21 -6.28
CA LEU A 308 -9.99 1.97 -7.51
C LEU A 308 -9.82 0.47 -7.80
N THR A 309 -9.64 -0.37 -6.77
CA THR A 309 -9.60 -1.84 -6.91
C THR A 309 -10.92 -2.39 -7.43
N TYR A 310 -12.05 -1.98 -6.86
CA TYR A 310 -13.37 -2.39 -7.32
C TYR A 310 -13.58 -2.00 -8.78
N ALA A 311 -13.34 -0.73 -9.11
CA ALA A 311 -13.60 -0.21 -10.44
C ALA A 311 -12.69 -0.84 -11.50
N GLU A 312 -11.41 -1.05 -11.18
CA GLU A 312 -10.47 -1.72 -12.07
C GLU A 312 -10.88 -3.19 -12.29
N ALA A 313 -11.25 -3.90 -11.23
CA ALA A 313 -11.65 -5.30 -11.32
C ALA A 313 -12.91 -5.50 -12.16
N VAL A 314 -13.95 -4.67 -11.94
CA VAL A 314 -15.18 -4.69 -12.75
C VAL A 314 -14.88 -4.35 -14.22
N SER A 315 -14.04 -3.34 -14.47
CA SER A 315 -13.66 -2.96 -15.84
C SER A 315 -12.90 -4.07 -16.58
N ARG A 316 -12.17 -4.92 -15.86
CA ARG A 316 -11.42 -6.07 -16.39
C ARG A 316 -12.28 -7.35 -16.53
N GLY A 317 -13.60 -7.25 -16.33
CA GLY A 317 -14.54 -8.35 -16.52
C GLY A 317 -14.87 -9.14 -15.24
N GLY A 318 -14.48 -8.65 -14.05
CA GLY A 318 -14.99 -9.18 -12.80
C GLY A 318 -16.48 -8.90 -12.63
N THR A 319 -17.23 -9.80 -11.99
CA THR A 319 -18.65 -9.56 -11.70
C THR A 319 -18.83 -8.40 -10.72
N GLY A 320 -19.62 -7.40 -11.12
CA GLY A 320 -19.98 -6.25 -10.29
C GLY A 320 -20.77 -5.20 -11.07
N ASP A 321 -21.22 -4.17 -10.36
CA ASP A 321 -21.95 -3.02 -10.94
C ASP A 321 -20.97 -2.01 -11.58
N ALA A 322 -21.06 -1.84 -12.90
CA ALA A 322 -20.24 -0.92 -13.68
C ALA A 322 -20.59 0.57 -13.44
N GLY A 323 -21.85 0.89 -13.12
CA GLY A 323 -22.26 2.23 -12.73
C GLY A 323 -21.66 2.62 -11.38
N LEU A 324 -21.65 1.68 -10.43
CA LEU A 324 -20.99 1.85 -9.14
C LEU A 324 -19.47 1.99 -9.28
N ALA A 325 -18.84 1.24 -10.19
CA ALA A 325 -17.42 1.38 -10.50
C ALA A 325 -17.09 2.82 -10.97
N LEU A 326 -17.88 3.36 -11.89
CA LEU A 326 -17.72 4.74 -12.35
C LEU A 326 -17.94 5.75 -11.22
N GLN A 327 -18.96 5.52 -10.38
CA GLN A 327 -19.24 6.37 -9.23
C GLN A 327 -18.05 6.41 -8.26
N TYR A 328 -17.45 5.27 -7.91
CA TYR A 328 -16.29 5.21 -7.02
C TYR A 328 -15.07 5.95 -7.57
N VAL A 329 -14.77 5.80 -8.85
CA VAL A 329 -13.70 6.58 -9.50
C VAL A 329 -13.99 8.07 -9.43
N ASN A 330 -15.22 8.48 -9.73
CA ASN A 330 -15.62 9.87 -9.69
C ASN A 330 -15.65 10.44 -8.26
N ASN A 331 -15.92 9.64 -7.24
CA ASN A 331 -15.79 10.06 -5.84
C ASN A 331 -14.35 10.43 -5.49
N VAL A 332 -13.37 9.59 -5.89
CA VAL A 332 -11.94 9.87 -5.69
C VAL A 332 -11.52 11.15 -6.41
N ARG A 333 -11.92 11.28 -7.68
CA ARG A 333 -11.55 12.44 -8.51
C ARG A 333 -12.23 13.73 -8.04
N ASN A 334 -13.51 13.70 -7.69
CA ASN A 334 -14.21 14.88 -7.16
C ASN A 334 -13.61 15.35 -5.83
N ARG A 335 -13.12 14.43 -4.98
CA ARG A 335 -12.37 14.80 -3.77
C ARG A 335 -11.08 15.56 -4.09
N ALA A 336 -10.38 15.17 -5.15
CA ALA A 336 -9.10 15.75 -5.55
C ALA A 336 -9.21 17.15 -6.21
N PHE A 337 -10.23 17.37 -7.04
CA PHE A 337 -10.34 18.53 -7.94
C PHE A 337 -11.13 19.74 -7.37
N LYS A 338 -10.82 20.22 -6.16
CA LYS A 338 -11.60 21.29 -5.51
C LYS A 338 -11.68 22.60 -6.31
N GLY A 339 -12.92 23.07 -6.58
CA GLY A 339 -13.21 24.37 -7.20
C GLY A 339 -14.68 24.75 -7.47
N GLN A 340 -15.68 23.89 -7.27
CA GLN A 340 -17.10 24.26 -7.43
C GLN A 340 -17.96 23.55 -6.36
N PRO A 341 -18.70 24.26 -5.49
CA PRO A 341 -19.81 23.68 -4.73
C PRO A 341 -20.78 23.02 -5.72
N GLY A 342 -20.89 21.69 -5.70
CA GLY A 342 -21.74 20.92 -6.62
C GLY A 342 -21.15 20.58 -8.00
N GLY A 343 -19.82 20.72 -8.24
CA GLY A 343 -19.24 20.54 -9.58
C GLY A 343 -18.56 19.18 -9.86
N THR A 344 -18.80 18.67 -11.07
CA THR A 344 -18.24 17.45 -11.70
C THR A 344 -16.87 17.65 -12.36
N ALA A 345 -16.08 18.65 -11.96
CA ALA A 345 -14.88 19.09 -12.70
C ALA A 345 -13.81 17.99 -12.88
N GLY A 346 -13.73 17.04 -11.96
CA GLY A 346 -12.81 15.89 -12.06
C GLY A 346 -13.44 14.65 -12.69
N ALA A 347 -14.76 14.61 -12.93
CA ALA A 347 -15.47 13.39 -13.30
C ALA A 347 -15.03 12.87 -14.68
N VAL A 348 -14.98 11.54 -14.81
CA VAL A 348 -14.75 10.81 -16.06
C VAL A 348 -16.00 10.06 -16.47
N THR A 349 -15.99 9.52 -17.69
CA THR A 349 -17.09 8.69 -18.22
C THR A 349 -16.72 7.21 -18.18
N ALA A 350 -17.71 6.33 -18.36
CA ALA A 350 -17.48 4.88 -18.41
C ALA A 350 -16.43 4.48 -19.46
N GLY A 351 -16.42 5.15 -20.62
CA GLY A 351 -15.46 4.88 -21.69
C GLY A 351 -14.01 5.17 -21.32
N THR A 352 -13.77 6.02 -20.31
CA THR A 352 -12.42 6.29 -19.80
C THR A 352 -11.84 5.10 -19.04
N LEU A 353 -12.67 4.29 -18.38
CA LEU A 353 -12.19 3.22 -17.50
C LEU A 353 -11.52 2.07 -18.26
N SER A 354 -11.94 1.80 -19.50
CA SER A 354 -11.32 0.78 -20.36
C SER A 354 -10.26 1.35 -21.33
N ALA A 355 -10.11 2.67 -21.39
CA ALA A 355 -9.26 3.34 -22.37
C ALA A 355 -7.80 2.88 -22.29
N ASN A 356 -7.17 2.74 -23.45
CA ASN A 356 -5.77 2.33 -23.61
C ASN A 356 -5.41 1.09 -22.80
N ASN A 357 -6.24 0.04 -22.83
CA ASN A 357 -6.05 -1.19 -22.05
C ASN A 357 -5.97 -0.91 -20.54
N TYR A 358 -6.96 -0.18 -20.02
CA TYR A 358 -7.10 0.15 -18.59
C TYR A 358 -6.00 1.09 -18.05
N GLN A 359 -5.19 1.72 -18.91
CA GLN A 359 -4.10 2.63 -18.51
C GLN A 359 -4.56 3.72 -17.54
N PHE A 360 -5.80 4.20 -17.72
CA PHE A 360 -6.42 5.15 -16.81
C PHE A 360 -6.28 4.75 -15.33
N PHE A 361 -6.47 3.47 -15.00
CA PHE A 361 -6.34 3.01 -13.61
C PHE A 361 -4.89 3.07 -13.12
N LEU A 362 -3.91 2.72 -13.94
CA LEU A 362 -2.50 2.85 -13.56
C LEU A 362 -2.13 4.32 -13.31
N ASP A 363 -2.66 5.23 -14.11
CA ASP A 363 -2.45 6.66 -13.97
C ASP A 363 -3.19 7.23 -12.76
N GLU A 364 -4.45 6.84 -12.54
CA GLU A 364 -5.25 7.34 -11.41
C GLU A 364 -4.72 6.81 -10.07
N ARG A 365 -4.27 5.55 -10.04
CA ARG A 365 -3.55 4.99 -8.88
C ARG A 365 -2.21 5.69 -8.66
N SER A 366 -1.54 6.19 -9.70
CA SER A 366 -0.34 7.02 -9.52
C SER A 366 -0.67 8.36 -8.87
N ARG A 367 -1.78 9.01 -9.28
CA ARG A 367 -2.21 10.28 -8.70
C ARG A 367 -2.67 10.12 -7.26
N GLU A 368 -3.44 9.06 -7.01
CA GLU A 368 -4.07 8.80 -5.72
C GLU A 368 -3.07 8.20 -4.72
N LEU A 369 -2.28 7.19 -5.12
CA LEU A 369 -1.52 6.31 -4.23
C LEU A 369 0.01 6.48 -4.30
N TYR A 370 0.53 7.56 -4.92
CA TYR A 370 2.00 7.76 -4.96
C TYR A 370 2.58 7.75 -3.54
N TRP A 371 3.73 7.10 -3.38
CA TRP A 371 4.43 6.97 -2.09
C TRP A 371 3.68 6.19 -1.01
N GLU A 372 2.67 5.41 -1.38
CA GLU A 372 1.96 4.48 -0.48
C GLU A 372 2.30 3.01 -0.78
N ALA A 373 3.51 2.75 -1.27
CA ALA A 373 4.06 1.41 -1.52
C ALA A 373 3.26 0.49 -2.47
N THR A 374 2.42 1.02 -3.38
CA THR A 374 1.66 0.19 -4.36
C THR A 374 2.27 0.16 -5.76
N ARG A 375 3.07 1.18 -6.13
CA ARG A 375 3.41 1.47 -7.53
C ARG A 375 4.16 0.34 -8.24
N ARG A 376 5.05 -0.37 -7.56
CA ARG A 376 5.78 -1.52 -8.14
C ARG A 376 4.80 -2.62 -8.56
N THR A 377 3.94 -3.05 -7.63
CA THR A 377 2.94 -4.09 -7.85
C THR A 377 1.98 -3.70 -8.98
N ASP A 378 1.51 -2.45 -9.00
CA ASP A 378 0.68 -1.92 -10.08
C ASP A 378 1.40 -1.98 -11.44
N LEU A 379 2.65 -1.52 -11.53
CA LEU A 379 3.43 -1.57 -12.76
C LEU A 379 3.66 -3.01 -13.25
N ILE A 380 3.89 -3.97 -12.35
CA ILE A 380 4.06 -5.39 -12.71
C ILE A 380 2.75 -5.94 -13.29
N ARG A 381 1.61 -5.70 -12.62
CA ARG A 381 0.30 -6.15 -13.08
C ARG A 381 -0.10 -5.56 -14.44
N PHE A 382 0.36 -4.36 -14.74
CA PHE A 382 0.17 -3.71 -16.05
C PHE A 382 1.23 -4.08 -17.10
N GLY A 383 2.25 -4.87 -16.75
CA GLY A 383 3.34 -5.23 -17.65
C GLY A 383 4.28 -4.07 -18.00
N GLN A 384 4.33 -3.02 -17.17
CA GLN A 384 5.10 -1.79 -17.42
C GLN A 384 6.31 -1.61 -16.49
N PHE A 385 6.50 -2.55 -15.56
CA PHE A 385 7.63 -2.51 -14.64
C PHE A 385 8.95 -2.73 -15.38
N THR A 386 9.05 -3.80 -16.18
CA THR A 386 10.29 -4.16 -16.88
C THR A 386 10.33 -3.70 -18.34
N LYS A 387 9.17 -3.45 -18.95
CA LYS A 387 9.03 -3.05 -20.36
C LYS A 387 8.37 -1.68 -20.50
N ASN A 388 8.66 -1.00 -21.59
CA ASN A 388 7.94 0.19 -22.02
C ASN A 388 6.57 -0.18 -22.56
N TYR A 389 5.56 0.62 -22.24
CA TYR A 389 4.20 0.33 -22.67
C TYR A 389 3.95 0.83 -24.08
N LYS A 390 3.38 -0.05 -24.91
CA LYS A 390 2.78 0.29 -26.20
C LYS A 390 1.44 -0.42 -26.31
N ASN A 391 0.37 0.36 -26.44
CA ASN A 391 -0.95 -0.17 -26.77
C ASN A 391 -0.96 -0.56 -28.26
N PRO A 392 -1.18 -1.85 -28.61
CA PRO A 392 -1.15 -2.28 -30.00
C PRO A 392 -2.36 -1.78 -30.81
N ALA A 393 -3.50 -1.49 -30.15
CA ALA A 393 -4.72 -1.04 -30.82
C ALA A 393 -4.74 0.47 -31.10
N THR A 394 -4.21 1.28 -30.18
CA THR A 394 -4.24 2.76 -30.30
C THR A 394 -2.89 3.39 -30.64
N ASN A 395 -1.82 2.59 -30.68
CA ASN A 395 -0.42 3.05 -30.78
C ASN A 395 -0.02 4.02 -29.65
N TYR A 396 -0.83 4.14 -28.59
CA TYR A 396 -0.52 4.91 -27.39
C TYR A 396 0.69 4.30 -26.68
N THR A 397 1.66 5.12 -26.30
CA THR A 397 2.89 4.69 -25.62
C THR A 397 3.08 5.41 -24.30
N VAL A 398 3.70 4.72 -23.34
CA VAL A 398 4.22 5.35 -22.12
C VAL A 398 5.73 5.24 -22.18
N ALA A 399 6.39 6.40 -22.18
CA ALA A 399 7.84 6.47 -22.17
C ALA A 399 8.40 5.90 -20.85
N PRO A 400 9.60 5.31 -20.87
CA PRO A 400 10.31 4.94 -19.65
C PRO A 400 10.48 6.15 -18.72
N TRP A 401 10.48 5.90 -17.41
CA TRP A 401 10.88 6.93 -16.45
C TRP A 401 12.40 7.07 -16.42
N GLN A 402 12.86 8.24 -15.97
CA GLN A 402 14.29 8.54 -15.98
C GLN A 402 15.12 7.54 -15.16
N TRP A 403 16.27 7.14 -15.71
CA TRP A 403 17.19 6.16 -15.12
C TRP A 403 16.62 4.75 -14.94
N LYS A 404 15.49 4.42 -15.56
CA LYS A 404 14.98 3.03 -15.56
C LYS A 404 16.02 2.11 -16.19
N GLY A 405 16.50 1.16 -15.39
CA GLY A 405 17.36 0.07 -15.88
C GLY A 405 18.80 0.43 -16.23
N SER A 406 19.23 1.67 -16.01
CA SER A 406 20.60 2.09 -16.32
C SER A 406 21.00 3.34 -15.56
N SER A 407 22.24 3.39 -15.06
CA SER A 407 22.88 4.58 -14.48
C SER A 407 23.59 5.46 -15.52
N THR A 408 23.54 5.09 -16.80
CA THR A 408 24.16 5.84 -17.91
C THR A 408 23.15 6.32 -18.95
N ASN A 409 21.90 5.88 -18.86
CA ASN A 409 20.82 6.29 -19.74
C ASN A 409 19.72 7.01 -18.95
N ILE A 410 19.78 8.34 -18.95
CA ILE A 410 18.78 9.19 -18.28
C ILE A 410 17.37 8.99 -18.83
N ASN A 411 17.19 8.61 -20.10
CA ASN A 411 15.88 8.39 -20.69
C ASN A 411 15.27 7.06 -20.25
N GLY A 412 16.06 6.17 -19.66
CA GLY A 412 15.64 4.83 -19.25
C GLY A 412 15.55 3.85 -20.41
N GLN A 413 15.49 2.56 -20.06
CA GLN A 413 15.41 1.45 -20.99
C GLN A 413 14.65 0.26 -20.39
N ASP A 414 14.30 -0.69 -21.25
CA ASP A 414 13.75 -1.98 -20.83
C ASP A 414 14.79 -2.78 -20.03
N VAL A 415 14.30 -3.63 -19.13
CA VAL A 415 15.11 -4.55 -18.34
C VAL A 415 14.57 -5.97 -18.46
N ASN A 416 15.30 -6.93 -17.90
CA ASN A 416 14.90 -8.33 -17.88
C ASN A 416 13.75 -8.57 -16.89
N ASP A 417 12.87 -9.53 -17.23
CA ASP A 417 11.66 -9.81 -16.45
C ASP A 417 11.95 -10.47 -15.09
N ASN A 418 13.15 -11.02 -14.88
CA ASN A 418 13.54 -11.54 -13.56
C ASN A 418 13.52 -10.46 -12.46
N LEU A 419 13.72 -9.17 -12.83
CA LEU A 419 13.65 -8.06 -11.88
C LEU A 419 12.24 -7.78 -11.33
N GLN A 420 11.20 -8.41 -11.89
CA GLN A 420 9.87 -8.36 -11.28
C GLN A 420 9.85 -8.97 -9.87
N LEU A 421 10.78 -9.89 -9.57
CA LEU A 421 11.01 -10.39 -8.21
C LEU A 421 12.39 -9.96 -7.73
N PHE A 422 12.50 -9.72 -6.42
CA PHE A 422 13.81 -9.59 -5.78
C PHE A 422 14.49 -10.96 -5.69
N PRO A 423 15.84 -11.02 -5.73
CA PRO A 423 16.55 -12.26 -5.44
C PRO A 423 16.32 -12.65 -3.98
N LEU A 424 16.22 -13.95 -3.71
CA LEU A 424 16.34 -14.46 -2.35
C LEU A 424 17.72 -14.07 -1.79
N PRO A 425 17.81 -13.61 -0.53
CA PRO A 425 19.10 -13.24 0.06
C PRO A 425 20.09 -14.41 0.02
N SER A 426 21.34 -14.13 -0.38
CA SER A 426 22.39 -15.15 -0.47
C SER A 426 22.73 -15.80 0.87
N SER A 427 22.55 -15.06 1.98
CA SER A 427 22.68 -15.56 3.34
C SER A 427 21.68 -16.68 3.63
N GLU A 428 20.42 -16.54 3.19
CA GLU A 428 19.37 -17.54 3.39
C GLU A 428 19.63 -18.79 2.54
N LEU A 429 20.08 -18.62 1.29
CA LEU A 429 20.43 -19.74 0.40
C LEU A 429 21.63 -20.55 0.92
N SER A 430 22.57 -19.88 1.58
CA SER A 430 23.76 -20.52 2.15
C SER A 430 23.43 -21.35 3.39
N ILE A 431 22.41 -20.95 4.16
CA ILE A 431 21.96 -21.68 5.35
C ILE A 431 21.00 -22.81 4.96
N ASN A 432 20.07 -22.55 4.04
CA ASN A 432 19.06 -23.51 3.60
C ASN A 432 19.28 -23.92 2.14
N THR A 433 20.07 -24.98 1.94
CA THR A 433 20.43 -25.51 0.61
C THR A 433 19.24 -26.13 -0.14
N GLY A 434 18.09 -26.28 0.51
CA GLY A 434 16.82 -26.66 -0.13
C GLY A 434 16.12 -25.51 -0.86
N LEU A 435 16.53 -24.26 -0.64
CA LEU A 435 15.98 -23.09 -1.34
C LEU A 435 16.60 -22.97 -2.73
N LYS A 436 15.76 -22.63 -3.71
CA LYS A 436 16.19 -22.29 -5.07
C LYS A 436 16.01 -20.81 -5.33
N GLN A 437 17.00 -20.20 -5.95
CA GLN A 437 16.93 -18.80 -6.37
C GLN A 437 15.81 -18.59 -7.40
N ASN A 438 15.26 -17.37 -7.44
CA ASN A 438 14.36 -16.93 -8.49
C ASN A 438 15.04 -16.95 -9.86
N THR A 439 14.34 -17.45 -10.88
CA THR A 439 14.87 -17.61 -12.24
C THR A 439 15.50 -16.31 -12.76
N GLY A 440 16.75 -16.40 -13.21
CA GLY A 440 17.50 -15.29 -13.80
C GLY A 440 18.42 -14.52 -12.85
N TYR A 441 18.55 -14.98 -11.59
CA TYR A 441 19.54 -14.48 -10.62
C TYR A 441 20.61 -15.52 -10.29
#